data_AF-A0A4S3JSN4-F1
#
_entry.id   AF-A0A4S3JSN4-F1
#
_cell.length_a   1.000
_cell.length_b   1.000
_cell.length_c   1.000
_cell.angle_alpha   90.00
_cell.angle_beta   90.00
_cell.angle_gamma   90.00
#
_symmetry.space_group_name_H-M   'P 1'
#
loop_
_entity.id
_entity.type
_entity.pdbx_description
1 polymer ?
#
loop_
_entity_poly.entity_id
_entity_poly.type
_entity_poly.pdbx_seq_one_letter_code
_entity_poly.pdbx_strand_id
1 'polypeptide(L)'
;MASLFPAIARDFDPSSLIIVEDLLQTKPKVLRRVKGIGGDEDELLANLNISLKVGRLDRAAAIVSRLGEHYPVGSPEYLAIHNRYLEEMVSHMVVTRQHNMVLPLQRWFEVDMPSGGVQPNATTYAVMIRMALRMLHGAKRDRTVRRYWDLAKKIGVEEEVLAVPVLSELELGELSEVGTRMLPRNMQR
;
A
#
# COMPACT_ATOMS: atom_id res chain seq x y z
N MET A 1 74.00 38.93 -15.26
CA MET A 1 73.31 37.62 -15.26
C MET A 1 71.87 37.85 -15.68
N ALA A 2 71.37 37.01 -16.61
CA ALA A 2 70.12 37.20 -17.33
C ALA A 2 68.86 36.87 -16.50
N SER A 3 67.77 37.54 -16.84
CA SER A 3 66.42 37.43 -16.25
C SER A 3 65.76 36.07 -16.51
N LEU A 4 65.03 35.54 -15.53
CA LEU A 4 64.35 34.22 -15.56
C LEU A 4 62.88 34.32 -15.09
N PHE A 5 62.14 35.33 -15.55
CA PHE A 5 60.67 35.31 -15.48
C PHE A 5 60.09 35.64 -16.85
N PRO A 6 59.35 34.71 -17.49
CA PRO A 6 58.62 35.05 -18.70
C PRO A 6 57.38 35.87 -18.32
N ALA A 7 57.21 37.00 -18.99
CA ALA A 7 55.95 37.75 -18.96
C ALA A 7 54.89 36.94 -19.71
N ILE A 8 53.85 36.48 -19.01
CA ILE A 8 52.67 35.92 -19.64
C ILE A 8 51.77 37.09 -20.04
N ALA A 9 51.81 37.45 -21.32
CA ALA A 9 50.77 38.24 -21.96
C ALA A 9 50.12 37.36 -23.03
N ARG A 10 48.88 36.91 -22.80
CA ARG A 10 47.93 36.51 -23.84
C ARG A 10 46.50 36.77 -23.37
N ASP A 11 45.94 37.84 -23.92
CA ASP A 11 44.55 38.06 -24.35
C ASP A 11 43.45 37.27 -23.62
N PHE A 12 42.80 37.94 -22.68
CA PHE A 12 41.48 37.56 -22.18
C PHE A 12 40.42 38.01 -23.19
N ASP A 13 39.82 37.08 -23.91
CA ASP A 13 38.70 37.35 -24.82
C ASP A 13 37.36 37.31 -24.04
N PRO A 14 36.67 38.46 -23.89
CA PRO A 14 35.40 38.53 -23.15
C PRO A 14 34.22 37.86 -23.89
N SER A 15 34.43 37.38 -25.13
CA SER A 15 33.45 36.58 -25.88
C SER A 15 33.66 35.06 -25.76
N SER A 16 34.67 34.64 -24.99
CA SER A 16 34.93 33.24 -24.65
C SER A 16 33.81 32.67 -23.77
N LEU A 17 33.08 31.69 -24.30
CA LEU A 17 32.01 31.01 -23.60
C LEU A 17 32.60 30.06 -22.56
N ILE A 18 32.50 30.42 -21.28
CA ILE A 18 32.95 29.59 -20.16
C ILE A 18 31.88 28.52 -19.92
N ILE A 19 32.16 27.28 -20.32
CA ILE A 19 31.35 26.13 -19.91
C ILE A 19 31.82 25.76 -18.50
N VAL A 20 31.06 26.22 -17.50
CA VAL A 20 31.18 25.68 -16.14
C VAL A 20 30.51 24.32 -16.18
N GLU A 21 31.32 23.25 -16.13
CA GLU A 21 30.83 21.91 -15.81
C GLU A 21 30.35 21.94 -14.35
N ASP A 22 29.15 22.50 -14.17
CA ASP A 22 28.37 22.26 -12.97
C ASP A 22 28.04 20.78 -13.03
N LEU A 23 28.87 19.99 -12.35
CA LEU A 23 28.59 18.60 -12.09
C LEU A 23 27.20 18.59 -11.49
N LEU A 24 26.21 18.21 -12.30
CA LEU A 24 24.88 17.80 -11.87
C LEU A 24 25.04 16.52 -11.04
N GLN A 25 25.76 16.61 -9.92
CA GLN A 25 25.66 15.70 -8.80
C GLN A 25 24.32 15.99 -8.16
N THR A 26 23.26 15.48 -8.79
CA THR A 26 22.11 15.03 -8.03
C THR A 26 22.62 13.88 -7.17
N LYS A 27 23.23 14.19 -6.01
CA LYS A 27 23.46 13.15 -5.01
C LYS A 27 22.08 12.58 -4.71
N PRO A 28 21.81 11.30 -5.02
CA PRO A 28 20.55 10.70 -4.61
C PRO A 28 20.45 10.94 -3.11
N LYS A 29 19.31 11.47 -2.66
CA LYS A 29 19.09 11.80 -1.26
C LYS A 29 19.14 10.46 -0.52
N VAL A 30 20.31 10.10 0.00
CA VAL A 30 20.53 8.81 0.64
C VAL A 30 19.62 8.76 1.86
N LEU A 31 18.47 8.12 1.71
CA LEU A 31 17.52 7.96 2.81
C LEU A 31 18.21 7.13 3.87
N ARG A 32 18.48 7.77 5.01
CA ARG A 32 19.23 7.19 6.10
C ARG A 32 18.56 5.87 6.53
N ARG A 33 19.35 4.80 6.61
CA ARG A 33 18.89 3.49 7.09
C ARG A 33 18.52 3.60 8.57
N VAL A 34 17.30 3.21 8.91
CA VAL A 34 16.81 3.07 10.29
C VAL A 34 16.32 1.64 10.43
N LYS A 35 16.92 0.87 11.35
CA LYS A 35 16.57 -0.55 11.60
C LYS A 35 16.64 -1.48 10.37
N GLY A 36 17.59 -1.25 9.45
CA GLY A 36 17.73 -2.06 8.23
C GLY A 36 16.53 -1.94 7.27
N ILE A 37 15.73 -0.90 7.45
CA ILE A 37 14.79 -0.36 6.48
C ILE A 37 15.47 0.92 5.99
N GLY A 38 15.63 1.06 4.70
CA GLY A 38 16.26 2.21 4.06
C GLY A 38 16.99 1.75 2.83
N GLY A 39 16.91 2.57 1.80
CA GLY A 39 17.22 2.15 0.45
C GLY A 39 16.35 2.93 -0.52
N ASP A 40 16.70 2.83 -1.80
CA ASP A 40 15.86 3.28 -2.89
C ASP A 40 14.54 2.49 -2.92
N GLU A 41 13.54 2.98 -3.65
CA GLU A 41 12.20 2.39 -3.78
C GLU A 41 12.27 0.88 -4.08
N ASP A 42 13.14 0.49 -5.02
CA ASP A 42 13.36 -0.90 -5.42
C ASP A 42 13.82 -1.80 -4.25
N GLU A 43 14.70 -1.30 -3.39
CA GLU A 43 15.18 -2.04 -2.22
C GLU A 43 14.03 -2.25 -1.20
N LEU A 44 13.17 -1.24 -1.03
CA LEU A 44 12.00 -1.34 -0.15
C LEU A 44 10.97 -2.33 -0.71
N LEU A 45 10.68 -2.29 -2.01
CA LEU A 45 9.77 -3.23 -2.67
C LEU A 45 10.28 -4.67 -2.59
N ALA A 46 11.59 -4.90 -2.81
CA ALA A 46 12.21 -6.22 -2.67
C ALA A 46 12.09 -6.73 -1.22
N ASN A 47 12.38 -5.88 -0.23
CA ASN A 47 12.26 -6.22 1.18
C ASN A 47 10.81 -6.48 1.61
N LEU A 48 9.85 -5.74 1.04
CA LEU A 48 8.43 -5.98 1.26
C LEU A 48 8.05 -7.37 0.74
N ASN A 49 8.42 -7.70 -0.50
CA ASN A 49 8.14 -9.00 -1.12
C ASN A 49 8.67 -10.16 -0.26
N ILE A 50 9.91 -10.06 0.24
CA ILE A 50 10.50 -11.07 1.12
C ILE A 50 9.71 -11.15 2.44
N SER A 51 9.41 -10.00 3.05
CA SER A 51 8.71 -9.95 4.35
C SER A 51 7.31 -10.56 4.28
N LEU A 52 6.57 -10.31 3.18
CA LEU A 52 5.28 -10.93 2.92
C LEU A 52 5.42 -12.46 2.76
N LYS A 53 6.35 -12.92 1.90
CA LYS A 53 6.58 -14.35 1.64
C LYS A 53 6.92 -15.17 2.90
N VAL A 54 7.64 -14.59 3.85
CA VAL A 54 8.01 -15.27 5.11
C VAL A 54 7.07 -14.99 6.28
N GLY A 55 5.94 -14.30 6.04
CA GLY A 55 4.95 -13.99 7.08
C GLY A 55 5.41 -12.98 8.14
N ARG A 56 6.44 -12.17 7.87
CA ARG A 56 6.90 -11.10 8.77
C ARG A 56 6.07 -9.83 8.59
N LEU A 57 4.80 -9.91 8.98
CA LEU A 57 3.79 -8.90 8.69
C LEU A 57 4.01 -7.56 9.42
N ASP A 58 4.58 -7.56 10.63
CA ASP A 58 4.95 -6.30 11.31
C ASP A 58 6.07 -5.55 10.57
N ARG A 59 7.04 -6.30 10.01
CA ARG A 59 8.10 -5.72 9.18
C ARG A 59 7.52 -5.22 7.86
N ALA A 60 6.61 -5.98 7.25
CA ALA A 60 5.94 -5.55 6.02
C ALA A 60 5.16 -4.24 6.24
N ALA A 61 4.41 -4.10 7.34
CA ALA A 61 3.69 -2.88 7.69
C ALA A 61 4.61 -1.65 7.78
N ALA A 62 5.76 -1.80 8.47
CA ALA A 62 6.76 -0.74 8.56
C ALA A 62 7.33 -0.34 7.18
N ILE A 63 7.51 -1.30 6.27
CA ILE A 63 8.00 -1.04 4.92
C ILE A 63 6.92 -0.34 4.08
N VAL A 64 5.65 -0.78 4.14
CA VAL A 64 4.54 -0.10 3.44
C VAL A 64 4.40 1.34 3.90
N SER A 65 4.50 1.60 5.20
CA SER A 65 4.44 2.97 5.74
C SER A 65 5.55 3.84 5.16
N ARG A 66 6.76 3.28 5.02
CA ARG A 66 7.91 4.01 4.48
C ARG A 66 7.84 4.22 2.97
N LEU A 67 7.28 3.26 2.22
CA LEU A 67 7.07 3.40 0.79
C LEU A 67 6.20 4.63 0.46
N GLY A 68 5.36 5.10 1.40
CA GLY A 68 4.63 6.36 1.27
C GLY A 68 5.50 7.60 1.07
N GLU A 69 6.80 7.56 1.40
CA GLU A 69 7.76 8.64 1.09
C GLU A 69 8.12 8.71 -0.41
N HIS A 70 7.86 7.65 -1.17
CA HIS A 70 8.21 7.51 -2.59
C HIS A 70 7.02 7.70 -3.54
N TYR A 71 5.79 7.60 -3.04
CA TYR A 71 4.58 7.75 -3.87
C TYR A 71 3.81 9.03 -3.54
N PRO A 72 3.18 9.67 -4.54
CA PRO A 72 2.21 10.73 -4.28
C PRO A 72 1.08 10.24 -3.37
N VAL A 73 0.56 11.13 -2.52
CA VAL A 73 -0.59 10.82 -1.68
C VAL A 73 -1.78 10.42 -2.56
N GLY A 74 -2.39 9.27 -2.24
CA GLY A 74 -3.54 8.73 -2.97
C GLY A 74 -3.21 8.12 -4.34
N SER A 75 -1.93 7.88 -4.65
CA SER A 75 -1.56 7.27 -5.93
C SER A 75 -2.10 5.82 -6.06
N PRO A 76 -2.51 5.38 -7.26
CA PRO A 76 -2.95 4.01 -7.50
C PRO A 76 -1.88 2.96 -7.15
N GLU A 77 -0.60 3.29 -7.36
CA GLU A 77 0.53 2.41 -7.06
C GLU A 77 0.65 2.18 -5.55
N TYR A 78 0.50 3.24 -4.76
CA TYR A 78 0.56 3.10 -3.30
C TYR A 78 -0.65 2.32 -2.76
N LEU A 79 -1.85 2.57 -3.31
CA LEU A 79 -3.03 1.77 -3.02
C LEU A 79 -2.81 0.27 -3.35
N ALA A 80 -2.19 -0.04 -4.50
CA ALA A 80 -1.88 -1.41 -4.87
C ALA A 80 -0.94 -2.10 -3.86
N ILE A 81 0.04 -1.37 -3.32
CA ILE A 81 0.93 -1.87 -2.26
C ILE A 81 0.16 -2.18 -0.97
N HIS A 82 -0.76 -1.29 -0.57
CA HIS A 82 -1.64 -1.52 0.59
C HIS A 82 -2.54 -2.74 0.38
N ASN A 83 -3.16 -2.88 -0.80
CA ASN A 83 -4.00 -4.01 -1.14
C ASN A 83 -3.23 -5.33 -1.09
N ARG A 84 -2.02 -5.38 -1.65
CA ARG A 84 -1.14 -6.56 -1.58
C ARG A 84 -0.80 -6.93 -0.14
N TYR A 85 -0.48 -5.96 0.70
CA TYR A 85 -0.21 -6.19 2.12
C TYR A 85 -1.43 -6.77 2.85
N LEU A 86 -2.61 -6.17 2.66
CA LEU A 86 -3.85 -6.63 3.27
C LEU A 86 -4.20 -8.06 2.82
N GLU A 87 -4.09 -8.34 1.52
CA GLU A 87 -4.42 -9.66 0.95
C GLU A 87 -3.49 -10.76 1.49
N GLU A 88 -2.19 -10.50 1.55
CA GLU A 88 -1.21 -11.43 2.14
C GLU A 88 -1.43 -11.62 3.64
N MET A 89 -1.76 -10.55 4.37
CA MET A 89 -2.08 -10.64 5.78
C MET A 89 -3.33 -11.51 6.01
N VAL A 90 -4.40 -11.31 5.24
CA VAL A 90 -5.61 -12.14 5.32
C VAL A 90 -5.32 -13.59 4.92
N SER A 91 -4.57 -13.82 3.85
CA SER A 91 -4.19 -15.16 3.41
C SER A 91 -3.39 -15.89 4.48
N HIS A 92 -2.39 -15.23 5.07
CA HIS A 92 -1.62 -15.75 6.20
C HIS A 92 -2.53 -16.06 7.40
N MET A 93 -3.43 -15.15 7.77
CA MET A 93 -4.37 -15.34 8.88
C MET A 93 -5.27 -16.56 8.69
N VAL A 94 -5.80 -16.77 7.48
CA VAL A 94 -6.66 -17.90 7.15
C VAL A 94 -5.89 -19.22 7.21
N VAL A 95 -4.70 -19.27 6.59
CA VAL A 95 -3.86 -20.48 6.55
C VAL A 95 -3.38 -20.88 7.95
N THR A 96 -2.92 -19.90 8.74
CA THR A 96 -2.31 -20.15 10.06
C THR A 96 -3.30 -20.06 11.22
N ARG A 97 -4.56 -19.71 10.96
CA ARG A 97 -5.64 -19.50 11.94
C ARG A 97 -5.32 -18.45 13.01
N GLN A 98 -4.62 -17.38 12.64
CA GLN A 98 -4.23 -16.31 13.56
C GLN A 98 -5.34 -15.26 13.75
N HIS A 99 -6.39 -15.61 14.49
CA HIS A 99 -7.53 -14.71 14.77
C HIS A 99 -7.16 -13.43 15.54
N ASN A 100 -6.06 -13.45 16.31
CA ASN A 100 -5.54 -12.28 17.03
C ASN A 100 -5.12 -11.13 16.08
N MET A 101 -4.86 -11.42 14.81
CA MET A 101 -4.47 -10.43 13.80
C MET A 101 -5.64 -9.67 13.18
N VAL A 102 -6.89 -10.06 13.47
CA VAL A 102 -8.08 -9.36 12.96
C VAL A 102 -8.06 -7.89 13.35
N LEU A 103 -7.82 -7.60 14.63
CA LEU A 103 -7.83 -6.21 15.12
C LEU A 103 -6.68 -5.38 14.49
N PRO A 104 -5.43 -5.85 14.42
CA PRO A 104 -4.37 -5.20 13.65
C PRO A 104 -4.75 -4.92 12.18
N LEU A 105 -5.34 -5.88 11.46
CA LEU A 105 -5.76 -5.66 10.07
C LEU A 105 -6.84 -4.58 9.97
N GLN A 106 -7.85 -4.64 10.84
CA GLN A 106 -8.92 -3.64 10.88
C GLN A 106 -8.36 -2.25 11.21
N ARG A 107 -7.41 -2.15 12.15
CA ARG A 107 -6.73 -0.89 12.44
C ARG A 107 -5.97 -0.36 11.23
N TRP A 108 -5.27 -1.22 10.51
CA TRP A 108 -4.55 -0.82 9.30
C TRP A 108 -5.49 -0.22 8.25
N PHE A 109 -6.62 -0.89 8.00
CA PHE A 109 -7.65 -0.42 7.07
C PHE A 109 -8.31 0.89 7.52
N GLU A 110 -8.65 1.01 8.80
CA GLU A 110 -9.50 2.10 9.31
C GLU A 110 -8.72 3.33 9.77
N VAL A 111 -7.42 3.17 10.04
CA VAL A 111 -6.57 4.22 10.63
C VAL A 111 -5.33 4.46 9.79
N ASP A 112 -4.52 3.44 9.55
CA ASP A 112 -3.20 3.63 8.95
C ASP A 112 -3.30 3.99 7.46
N MET A 113 -4.15 3.31 6.68
CA MET A 113 -4.44 3.66 5.28
C MET A 113 -4.95 5.10 5.12
N PRO A 114 -6.02 5.53 5.82
CA PRO A 114 -6.49 6.91 5.74
C PRO A 114 -5.47 7.94 6.21
N SER A 115 -4.64 7.61 7.21
CA SER A 115 -3.56 8.50 7.69
C SER A 115 -2.49 8.71 6.62
N GLY A 116 -2.25 7.73 5.75
CA GLY A 116 -1.42 7.86 4.55
C GLY A 116 -2.12 8.52 3.35
N GLY A 117 -3.36 8.99 3.52
CA GLY A 117 -4.17 9.58 2.45
C GLY A 117 -4.60 8.57 1.37
N VAL A 118 -4.62 7.28 1.69
CA VAL A 118 -5.00 6.21 0.76
C VAL A 118 -6.49 5.90 0.93
N GLN A 119 -7.24 6.01 -0.17
CA GLN A 119 -8.66 5.66 -0.21
C GLN A 119 -8.85 4.20 -0.66
N PRO A 120 -9.74 3.44 -0.01
CA PRO A 120 -10.01 2.05 -0.38
C PRO A 120 -10.77 1.95 -1.71
N ASN A 121 -10.51 0.88 -2.45
CA ASN A 121 -11.24 0.52 -3.67
C ASN A 121 -11.96 -0.83 -3.51
N ALA A 122 -12.56 -1.31 -4.60
CA ALA A 122 -13.24 -2.61 -4.64
C ALA A 122 -12.38 -3.77 -4.11
N THR A 123 -11.11 -3.85 -4.54
CA THR A 123 -10.16 -4.86 -4.04
C THR A 123 -9.98 -4.76 -2.53
N THR A 124 -9.81 -3.55 -1.99
CA THR A 124 -9.68 -3.33 -0.54
C THR A 124 -10.90 -3.87 0.21
N TYR A 125 -12.11 -3.51 -0.23
CA TYR A 125 -13.35 -3.96 0.41
C TYR A 125 -13.55 -5.48 0.30
N ALA A 126 -13.24 -6.07 -0.85
CA ALA A 126 -13.29 -7.52 -1.03
C ALA A 126 -12.35 -8.25 -0.05
N VAL A 127 -11.13 -7.75 0.16
CA VAL A 127 -10.19 -8.32 1.14
C VAL A 127 -10.74 -8.22 2.58
N MET A 128 -11.34 -7.08 2.94
CA MET A 128 -11.92 -6.89 4.27
C MET A 128 -13.16 -7.75 4.50
N ILE A 129 -14.00 -7.94 3.48
CA ILE A 129 -15.14 -8.86 3.51
C ILE A 129 -14.67 -10.30 3.66
N ARG A 130 -13.64 -10.71 2.89
CA ARG A 130 -13.01 -12.02 3.01
C ARG A 130 -12.52 -12.29 4.42
N MET A 131 -11.79 -11.34 5.01
CA MET A 131 -11.36 -11.44 6.41
C MET A 131 -12.56 -11.65 7.33
N ALA A 132 -13.61 -10.85 7.19
CA ALA A 132 -14.77 -10.96 8.03
C ALA A 132 -15.40 -12.36 7.92
N LEU A 133 -15.64 -12.85 6.70
CA LEU A 133 -16.23 -14.16 6.44
C LEU A 133 -15.40 -15.31 7.02
N ARG A 134 -14.08 -15.26 6.84
CA ARG A 134 -13.19 -16.37 7.19
C ARG A 134 -12.71 -16.35 8.64
N MET A 135 -12.57 -15.17 9.24
CA MET A 135 -11.91 -15.00 10.54
C MET A 135 -12.87 -14.64 11.68
N LEU A 136 -14.13 -14.29 11.39
CA LEU A 136 -15.15 -13.98 12.36
C LEU A 136 -16.32 -14.98 12.28
N HIS A 137 -17.09 -15.07 13.37
CA HIS A 137 -18.23 -15.98 13.46
C HIS A 137 -19.49 -15.29 14.01
N GLY A 138 -20.64 -15.89 13.72
CA GLY A 138 -21.95 -15.48 14.21
C GLY A 138 -22.29 -14.01 13.94
N ALA A 139 -22.95 -13.36 14.89
CA ALA A 139 -23.40 -11.99 14.73
C ALA A 139 -22.26 -10.98 14.49
N LYS A 140 -21.04 -11.26 14.98
CA LYS A 140 -19.88 -10.40 14.75
C LYS A 140 -19.46 -10.43 13.28
N ARG A 141 -19.40 -11.62 12.68
CA ARG A 141 -19.16 -11.79 11.23
C ARG A 141 -20.16 -10.99 10.42
N ASP A 142 -21.45 -11.23 10.64
CA ASP A 142 -22.51 -10.64 9.82
C ASP A 142 -22.58 -9.11 9.97
N ARG A 143 -22.23 -8.56 11.13
CA ARG A 143 -22.11 -7.09 11.30
C ARG A 143 -20.90 -6.51 10.57
N THR A 144 -19.75 -7.19 10.63
CA THR A 144 -18.53 -6.71 9.98
C THR A 144 -18.64 -6.80 8.45
N VAL A 145 -19.19 -7.90 7.91
CA VAL A 145 -19.48 -8.03 6.47
C VAL A 145 -20.39 -6.89 6.00
N ARG A 146 -21.50 -6.65 6.72
CA ARG A 146 -22.42 -5.52 6.44
C ARG A 146 -21.69 -4.19 6.39
N ARG A 147 -20.90 -3.89 7.42
CA ARG A 147 -20.16 -2.63 7.50
C ARG A 147 -19.28 -2.40 6.27
N TYR A 148 -18.48 -3.38 5.86
CA TYR A 148 -17.58 -3.18 4.72
C TYR A 148 -18.32 -3.18 3.38
N TRP A 149 -19.40 -3.97 3.26
CA TRP A 149 -20.29 -3.92 2.10
C TRP A 149 -20.99 -2.55 1.95
N ASP A 150 -21.51 -1.99 3.04
CA ASP A 150 -22.16 -0.68 3.03
C ASP A 150 -21.18 0.45 2.72
N LEU A 151 -19.91 0.33 3.14
CA LEU A 151 -18.86 1.27 2.77
C LEU A 151 -18.52 1.20 1.27
N ALA A 152 -18.48 -0.01 0.68
CA ALA A 152 -18.31 -0.16 -0.76
C ALA A 152 -19.48 0.47 -1.53
N LYS A 153 -20.72 0.19 -1.11
CA LYS A 153 -21.94 0.81 -1.67
C LYS A 153 -21.93 2.33 -1.58
N LYS A 154 -21.46 2.87 -0.46
CA LYS A 154 -21.41 4.32 -0.24
C LYS A 154 -20.55 5.04 -1.28
N ILE A 155 -19.52 4.37 -1.82
CA ILE A 155 -18.67 4.92 -2.87
C ILE A 155 -19.00 4.36 -4.26
N GLY A 156 -20.04 3.52 -4.39
CA GLY A 156 -20.55 2.99 -5.65
C GLY A 156 -19.67 1.91 -6.29
N VAL A 157 -18.94 1.11 -5.50
CA VAL A 157 -18.02 0.08 -6.02
C VAL A 157 -18.48 -1.37 -5.72
N GLU A 158 -19.73 -1.56 -5.30
CA GLU A 158 -20.23 -2.88 -4.90
C GLU A 158 -20.24 -3.91 -6.04
N GLU A 159 -20.46 -3.48 -7.29
CA GLU A 159 -20.42 -4.37 -8.44
C GLU A 159 -18.99 -4.84 -8.72
N GLU A 160 -18.00 -3.93 -8.63
CA GLU A 160 -16.60 -4.30 -8.79
C GLU A 160 -16.11 -5.20 -7.64
N VAL A 161 -16.62 -5.03 -6.42
CA VAL A 161 -16.30 -5.94 -5.29
C VAL A 161 -16.69 -7.38 -5.61
N LEU A 162 -17.79 -7.59 -6.33
CA LEU A 162 -18.23 -8.92 -6.77
C LEU A 162 -17.40 -9.46 -7.94
N ALA A 163 -16.78 -8.59 -8.74
CA ALA A 163 -16.03 -8.95 -9.93
C ALA A 163 -14.54 -9.19 -9.68
N VAL A 164 -13.94 -8.59 -8.65
CA VAL A 164 -12.52 -8.78 -8.35
C VAL A 164 -12.24 -10.21 -7.87
N PRO A 165 -11.13 -10.85 -8.29
CA PRO A 165 -10.82 -12.25 -8.00
C PRO A 165 -10.26 -12.47 -6.58
N VAL A 166 -10.81 -11.77 -5.59
CA VAL A 166 -10.40 -11.85 -4.18
C VAL A 166 -11.29 -12.81 -3.40
N LEU A 167 -12.59 -12.81 -3.70
CA LEU A 167 -13.59 -13.67 -3.08
C LEU A 167 -13.78 -14.92 -3.95
N SER A 168 -13.72 -16.09 -3.32
CA SER A 168 -14.12 -17.35 -3.94
C SER A 168 -15.64 -17.43 -4.14
N GLU A 169 -16.09 -18.34 -5.01
CA GLU A 169 -17.52 -18.60 -5.23
C GLU A 169 -18.29 -18.90 -3.93
N LEU A 170 -17.67 -19.62 -3.00
CA LEU A 170 -18.23 -19.88 -1.68
C LEU A 170 -18.42 -18.58 -0.88
N GLU A 171 -17.42 -17.69 -0.90
CA GLU A 171 -17.46 -16.42 -0.19
C GLU A 171 -18.48 -15.46 -0.81
N LEU A 172 -18.64 -15.48 -2.14
CA LEU A 172 -19.69 -14.74 -2.85
C LEU A 172 -21.09 -15.25 -2.45
N GLY A 173 -21.27 -16.57 -2.37
CA GLY A 173 -22.50 -17.18 -1.87
C GLY A 173 -22.83 -16.74 -0.44
N GLU A 174 -21.85 -16.79 0.46
CA GLU A 174 -22.02 -16.34 1.86
C GLU A 174 -22.29 -14.84 1.97
N LEU A 175 -21.64 -14.00 1.15
CA LEU A 175 -21.91 -12.56 1.08
C LEU A 175 -23.36 -12.31 0.65
N SER A 176 -23.84 -13.04 -0.37
CA SER A 176 -25.23 -12.97 -0.84
C SER A 176 -26.24 -13.42 0.22
N GLU A 177 -25.95 -14.47 1.00
CA GLU A 177 -26.79 -14.88 2.13
C GLU A 177 -26.90 -13.79 3.19
N VAL A 178 -25.75 -13.20 3.56
CA VAL A 178 -25.71 -12.10 4.52
C VAL A 178 -26.52 -10.91 3.99
N GLY A 179 -26.45 -10.64 2.68
CA GLY A 179 -27.27 -9.67 1.92
C GLY A 179 -28.76 -9.95 1.90
N THR A 180 -29.16 -11.21 1.67
CA THR A 180 -30.56 -11.63 1.60
C THR A 180 -31.24 -11.53 2.96
N ARG A 181 -30.50 -11.82 4.05
CA ARG A 181 -30.96 -11.56 5.43
C ARG A 181 -31.13 -10.06 5.74
N MET A 182 -30.70 -9.16 4.85
CA MET A 182 -30.88 -7.70 4.98
C MET A 182 -32.17 -7.17 4.34
N LEU A 183 -32.82 -7.93 3.44
CA LEU A 183 -34.06 -7.48 2.82
C LEU A 183 -35.20 -7.55 3.85
N PRO A 184 -36.02 -6.49 4.02
CA PRO A 184 -37.18 -6.55 4.88
C PRO A 184 -38.13 -7.66 4.37
N ARG A 185 -38.65 -8.49 5.28
CA ARG A 185 -39.58 -9.61 5.01
C ARG A 185 -40.88 -9.24 4.26
N ASN A 186 -41.07 -7.96 3.91
CA ASN A 186 -42.28 -7.43 3.30
C ASN A 186 -42.24 -7.49 1.75
N MET A 187 -41.14 -7.96 1.15
CA MET A 187 -40.97 -8.09 -0.30
C MET A 187 -40.61 -9.53 -0.69
N GLN A 188 -41.35 -10.50 -0.15
CA GLN A 188 -41.35 -11.91 -0.57
C GLN A 188 -42.79 -12.40 -0.80
N ARG A 189 -43.62 -11.59 -1.46
CA ARG A 189 -44.93 -12.01 -1.98
C ARG A 189 -44.92 -11.91 -3.49
#